data_AF-A0A3G8JRW0-F1
#
_entry.id   AF-A0A3G8JRW0-F1
#
_cell.length_a   1.000
_cell.length_b   1.000
_cell.length_c   1.000
_cell.angle_alpha   90.00
_cell.angle_beta   90.00
_cell.angle_gamma   90.00
#
_symmetry.space_group_name_H-M   'P 1'
#
loop_
_entity.id
_entity.type
_entity.pdbx_description
1 polymer ?
#
loop_
_entity_poly.entity_id
_entity_poly.type
_entity_poly.pdbx_seq_one_letter_code
_entity_poly.pdbx_strand_id
1 'polypeptide(L)'
;MLEDLEPWPDHPESGETCAPTTFWASPDTMELPATVCTTLTVRVEARRIGGRIERIAHLGDGFTTVVGAGDGETGEVTLTGCLVWDRYLWIDYRTIPEGSVRITRRGHLVQREVLTPTRHEGWFSVDYSGPVEYRPAGQVERGFGIRWNALTVELGRIPGHQIA
;
A
#
# COMPACT_ATOMS: atom_id res chain seq x y z
N MET A 1 -1.61 3.99 -3.95
CA MET A 1 -0.76 3.45 -2.88
C MET A 1 -1.43 3.72 -1.55
N LEU A 2 -1.50 2.74 -0.66
CA LEU A 2 -2.01 2.91 0.70
C LEU A 2 -0.85 3.05 1.67
N GLU A 3 -1.04 3.87 2.68
CA GLU A 3 -0.09 4.12 3.77
C GLU A 3 -0.85 3.96 5.09
N ASP A 4 -0.27 3.22 6.04
CA ASP A 4 -0.84 3.05 7.38
C ASP A 4 -0.83 4.37 8.18
N LEU A 5 -1.63 4.43 9.25
CA LEU A 5 -1.88 5.62 10.06
C LEU A 5 -0.93 5.78 11.24
N GLU A 6 0.01 4.85 11.42
CA GLU A 6 1.04 5.00 12.44
C GLU A 6 1.83 6.30 12.20
N PRO A 7 1.95 7.18 13.21
CA PRO A 7 2.63 8.46 13.06
C PRO A 7 4.14 8.25 13.00
N TRP A 8 4.73 8.64 11.88
CA TRP A 8 6.16 8.54 11.60
C TRP A 8 6.77 9.91 11.26
N PRO A 9 7.99 10.20 11.73
CA PRO A 9 8.64 11.48 11.47
C PRO A 9 9.02 11.69 9.98
N ASP A 10 9.00 10.64 9.16
CA ASP A 10 9.36 10.62 7.74
C ASP A 10 8.15 10.40 6.82
N HIS A 11 6.94 10.77 7.25
CA HIS A 11 5.76 10.72 6.37
C HIS A 11 5.98 11.59 5.13
N PRO A 12 6.01 10.99 3.92
CA PRO A 12 6.37 11.71 2.71
C PRO A 12 5.24 12.65 2.34
N GLU A 13 5.52 13.94 2.19
CA GLU A 13 4.55 14.96 1.76
C GLU A 13 4.28 14.90 0.24
N SER A 14 3.27 15.64 -0.24
CA SER A 14 3.02 15.77 -1.67
C SER A 14 4.22 16.40 -2.39
N GLY A 15 4.68 15.76 -3.46
CA GLY A 15 5.89 16.15 -4.18
C GLY A 15 7.16 15.46 -3.71
N GLU A 16 7.13 14.78 -2.55
CA GLU A 16 8.28 14.02 -2.05
C GLU A 16 8.41 12.66 -2.71
N THR A 17 9.63 12.12 -2.66
CA THR A 17 9.98 10.78 -3.17
C THR A 17 10.30 9.87 -2.00
N CYS A 18 9.68 8.69 -1.95
CA CYS A 18 9.97 7.69 -0.91
C CYS A 18 10.52 6.38 -1.49
N ALA A 19 11.24 5.66 -0.62
CA ALA A 19 11.79 4.35 -0.93
C ALA A 19 10.67 3.28 -0.96
N PRO A 20 10.80 2.26 -1.82
CA PRO A 20 9.74 1.30 -2.07
C PRO A 20 9.81 0.14 -1.07
N THR A 21 9.33 0.36 0.15
CA THR A 21 9.00 -0.77 1.03
C THR A 21 7.55 -1.17 0.78
N THR A 22 7.25 -1.64 -0.45
CA THR A 22 5.88 -1.88 -0.89
C THR A 22 5.57 -3.35 -1.14
N PHE A 23 4.32 -3.72 -0.86
CA PHE A 23 3.70 -4.93 -1.40
C PHE A 23 2.43 -4.58 -2.21
N TRP A 24 2.00 -5.52 -3.04
CA TRP A 24 0.77 -5.42 -3.81
C TRP A 24 -0.38 -6.09 -3.05
N ALA A 25 -1.40 -5.31 -2.72
CA ALA A 25 -2.63 -5.83 -2.14
C ALA A 25 -3.69 -6.04 -3.20
N SER A 26 -4.28 -7.24 -3.25
CA SER A 26 -5.47 -7.50 -4.04
C SER A 26 -6.72 -6.93 -3.35
N PRO A 27 -7.79 -6.60 -4.10
CA PRO A 27 -9.01 -6.04 -3.53
C PRO A 27 -9.64 -6.95 -2.46
N ASP A 28 -9.62 -8.26 -2.69
CA ASP A 28 -10.25 -9.24 -1.82
C ASP A 28 -9.52 -9.40 -0.47
N THR A 29 -8.20 -9.20 -0.45
CA THR A 29 -7.41 -9.37 0.79
C THR A 29 -7.63 -8.23 1.78
N MET A 30 -7.94 -7.03 1.29
CA MET A 30 -8.04 -5.81 2.13
C MET A 30 -9.40 -5.09 2.00
N GLU A 31 -10.40 -5.73 1.39
CA GLU A 31 -11.73 -5.16 1.13
C GLU A 31 -11.66 -3.79 0.43
N LEU A 32 -10.77 -3.65 -0.55
CA LEU A 32 -10.46 -2.37 -1.17
C LEU A 32 -11.55 -1.92 -2.14
N PRO A 33 -11.97 -0.64 -2.09
CA PRO A 33 -12.88 -0.11 -3.10
C PRO A 33 -12.18 -0.01 -4.46
N ALA A 34 -12.92 -0.24 -5.54
CA ALA A 34 -12.38 -0.20 -6.90
C ALA A 34 -11.70 1.13 -7.25
N THR A 35 -12.08 2.24 -6.59
CA THR A 35 -11.52 3.58 -6.80
C THR A 35 -10.05 3.72 -6.44
N VAL A 36 -9.49 2.85 -5.59
CA VAL A 36 -8.06 2.85 -5.26
C VAL A 36 -7.28 1.75 -5.95
N CYS A 37 -7.97 0.85 -6.65
CA CYS A 37 -7.38 -0.25 -7.37
C CYS A 37 -7.04 0.17 -8.81
N THR A 38 -5.97 -0.41 -9.34
CA THR A 38 -5.60 -0.34 -10.74
C THR A 38 -5.39 -1.76 -11.27
N THR A 39 -5.65 -1.95 -12.56
CA THR A 39 -5.38 -3.20 -13.27
C THR A 39 -4.25 -2.98 -14.25
N LEU A 40 -3.24 -3.84 -14.21
CA LEU A 40 -2.05 -3.74 -15.04
C LEU A 40 -1.44 -5.12 -15.29
N THR A 41 -0.87 -5.29 -16.48
CA THR A 41 -0.14 -6.49 -16.87
C THR A 41 1.34 -6.27 -16.62
N VAL A 42 1.96 -7.14 -15.81
CA VAL A 42 3.35 -7.00 -15.38
C VAL A 42 4.10 -8.32 -15.45
N ARG A 43 5.42 -8.21 -15.45
CA ARG A 43 6.32 -9.34 -15.25
C ARG A 43 6.42 -9.65 -13.76
N VAL A 44 6.05 -10.87 -13.36
CA VAL A 44 6.26 -11.41 -12.01
C VAL A 44 7.37 -12.45 -12.05
N GLU A 45 8.37 -12.30 -11.20
CA GLU A 45 9.43 -13.28 -10.98
C GLU A 45 9.27 -13.99 -9.63
N ALA A 46 9.63 -15.27 -9.57
CA ALA A 46 9.83 -15.98 -8.32
C ALA A 46 11.31 -15.95 -7.96
N ARG A 47 11.63 -15.49 -6.75
CA ARG A 47 12.98 -15.39 -6.23
C ARG A 47 13.12 -16.22 -4.97
N ARG A 48 14.08 -17.14 -4.93
CA ARG A 48 14.38 -17.91 -3.72
C ARG A 48 15.33 -17.12 -2.82
N ILE A 49 14.84 -16.68 -1.66
CA ILE A 49 15.59 -15.91 -0.66
C ILE A 49 15.30 -16.49 0.72
N GLY A 50 16.34 -16.67 1.55
CA GLY A 50 16.16 -17.07 2.95
C GLY A 50 15.41 -18.39 3.14
N GLY A 51 15.56 -19.33 2.18
CA GLY A 51 14.88 -20.63 2.21
C GLY A 51 13.42 -20.63 1.71
N ARG A 52 12.85 -19.46 1.39
CA ARG A 52 11.49 -19.31 0.86
C ARG A 52 11.50 -18.77 -0.56
N ILE A 53 10.37 -18.91 -1.24
CA ILE A 53 10.12 -18.29 -2.55
C ILE A 53 9.28 -17.05 -2.30
N GLU A 54 9.77 -15.90 -2.75
CA GLU A 54 9.03 -14.63 -2.78
C GLU A 54 8.76 -14.27 -4.24
N ARG A 55 7.61 -13.66 -4.50
CA ARG A 55 7.18 -13.26 -5.84
C ARG A 55 7.24 -11.75 -5.95
N ILE A 56 7.90 -11.26 -6.99
CA ILE A 56 8.23 -9.85 -7.18
C ILE A 56 7.65 -9.41 -8.52
N ALA A 57 6.82 -8.38 -8.52
CA ALA A 57 6.32 -7.75 -9.73
C ALA A 57 7.20 -6.57 -10.15
N HIS A 58 7.46 -6.48 -11.44
CA HIS A 58 8.15 -5.38 -12.10
C HIS A 58 7.09 -4.47 -12.73
N LEU A 59 6.85 -3.31 -12.12
CA LEU A 59 5.75 -2.40 -12.48
C LEU A 59 6.12 -1.37 -13.56
N GLY A 60 7.39 -1.33 -13.98
CA GLY A 60 7.92 -0.34 -14.92
C GLY A 60 8.93 0.60 -14.26
N ASP A 61 9.77 1.27 -15.07
CA ASP A 61 10.75 2.28 -14.62
C ASP A 61 11.75 1.82 -13.54
N GLY A 62 12.01 0.52 -13.46
CA GLY A 62 12.85 -0.08 -12.43
C GLY A 62 12.17 -0.21 -11.06
N PHE A 63 10.87 0.05 -10.99
CA PHE A 63 10.08 -0.14 -9.77
C PHE A 63 9.68 -1.61 -9.61
N THR A 64 9.95 -2.16 -8.44
CA THR A 64 9.51 -3.50 -8.06
C THR A 64 8.66 -3.47 -6.79
N THR A 65 7.79 -4.45 -6.64
CA THR A 65 6.99 -4.66 -5.43
C THR A 65 6.85 -6.14 -5.15
N VAL A 66 6.70 -6.52 -3.88
CA VAL A 66 6.34 -7.90 -3.53
C VAL A 66 4.87 -8.14 -3.84
N VAL A 67 4.51 -9.30 -4.40
CA VAL A 67 3.11 -9.70 -4.66
C VAL A 67 2.68 -10.93 -3.85
N GLY A 68 3.58 -11.47 -3.03
CA GLY A 68 3.33 -12.59 -2.13
C GLY A 68 4.49 -13.58 -2.08
N ALA A 69 4.27 -14.73 -1.45
CA ALA A 69 5.22 -15.83 -1.35
C ALA A 69 4.66 -17.14 -1.93
N GLY A 70 5.53 -18.14 -2.11
CA GLY A 70 5.15 -19.49 -2.54
C GLY A 70 4.89 -19.65 -4.04
N ASP A 71 4.05 -20.64 -4.40
CA ASP A 71 3.89 -21.16 -5.76
C ASP A 71 2.84 -20.42 -6.60
N GLY A 72 2.59 -19.15 -6.31
CA GLY A 72 1.66 -18.33 -7.09
C GLY A 72 2.16 -18.02 -8.50
N GLU A 73 1.32 -17.39 -9.30
CA GLU A 73 1.60 -17.09 -10.71
C GLU A 73 2.91 -16.30 -10.90
N THR A 74 3.63 -16.64 -11.96
CA THR A 74 4.87 -16.00 -12.42
C THR A 74 4.82 -15.86 -13.94
N GLY A 75 5.68 -15.00 -14.48
CA GLY A 75 5.67 -14.70 -15.90
C GLY A 75 4.94 -13.38 -16.17
N GLU A 76 4.19 -13.32 -17.27
CA GLU A 76 3.31 -12.18 -17.53
C GLU A 76 1.98 -12.43 -16.80
N VAL A 77 1.64 -11.54 -15.87
CA VAL A 77 0.48 -11.68 -14.97
C VAL A 77 -0.29 -10.37 -14.95
N THR A 78 -1.62 -10.46 -14.96
CA THR A 78 -2.49 -9.29 -14.77
C THR A 78 -2.79 -9.14 -13.28
N LEU A 79 -2.32 -8.06 -12.68
CA LEU A 79 -2.59 -7.71 -11.30
C LEU A 79 -3.72 -6.68 -11.23
N THR A 80 -4.66 -6.90 -10.33
CA THR A 80 -5.65 -5.90 -9.91
C THR A 80 -5.46 -5.63 -8.43
N GLY A 81 -5.43 -4.37 -8.03
CA GLY A 81 -5.16 -3.98 -6.65
C GLY A 81 -4.40 -2.67 -6.54
N CYS A 82 -3.67 -2.50 -5.46
CA CYS A 82 -2.83 -1.32 -5.27
C CYS A 82 -1.55 -1.62 -4.49
N LEU A 83 -0.59 -0.71 -4.59
CA LEU A 83 0.57 -0.70 -3.70
C LEU A 83 0.13 -0.39 -2.27
N VAL A 84 0.71 -1.08 -1.30
CA VAL A 84 0.68 -0.74 0.12
C VAL A 84 2.11 -0.45 0.55
N TRP A 85 2.33 0.71 1.15
CA TRP A 85 3.60 1.07 1.73
C TRP A 85 3.66 0.55 3.17
N ASP A 86 4.59 -0.36 3.41
CA ASP A 86 4.75 -1.09 4.65
C ASP A 86 6.21 -1.00 5.11
N ARG A 87 6.47 -0.28 6.20
CA ARG A 87 7.81 -0.16 6.79
C ARG A 87 8.27 -1.46 7.47
N TYR A 88 7.35 -2.38 7.74
CA TYR A 88 7.60 -3.68 8.35
C TYR A 88 7.56 -4.83 7.35
N LEU A 89 7.62 -4.54 6.05
CA LEU A 89 7.65 -5.55 4.99
C LEU A 89 8.70 -6.65 5.26
N TRP A 90 9.78 -6.30 5.95
CA TRP A 90 10.88 -7.20 6.34
C TRP A 90 10.48 -8.32 7.32
N ILE A 91 9.34 -8.19 8.02
CA ILE A 91 8.80 -9.23 8.91
C ILE A 91 8.38 -10.43 8.08
N ASP A 92 7.64 -10.19 7.00
CA ASP A 92 7.08 -11.24 6.15
C ASP A 92 7.98 -11.58 4.95
N TYR A 93 8.71 -10.59 4.43
CA TYR A 93 9.50 -10.70 3.21
C TYR A 93 10.98 -10.33 3.42
N ARG A 94 11.89 -10.90 2.64
CA ARG A 94 13.32 -10.61 2.67
C ARG A 94 13.72 -9.78 1.47
N THR A 95 12.91 -9.78 0.41
CA THR A 95 13.07 -8.90 -0.73
C THR A 95 12.95 -7.46 -0.28
N ILE A 96 13.92 -6.65 -0.70
CA ILE A 96 13.86 -5.20 -0.62
C ILE A 96 13.40 -4.75 -2.00
N PRO A 97 12.19 -4.21 -2.16
CA PRO A 97 11.77 -3.69 -3.44
C PRO A 97 12.65 -2.50 -3.86
N GLU A 98 12.63 -2.21 -5.15
CA GLU A 98 13.51 -1.24 -5.82
C GLU A 98 12.69 -0.19 -6.56
N GLY A 99 13.31 0.95 -6.89
CA GLY A 99 12.67 2.07 -7.57
C GLY A 99 12.35 3.23 -6.63
N SER A 100 11.49 4.13 -7.09
CA SER A 100 11.02 5.26 -6.31
C SER A 100 9.60 5.63 -6.71
N VAL A 101 8.85 6.27 -5.80
CA VAL A 101 7.55 6.84 -6.13
C VAL A 101 7.50 8.31 -5.77
N ARG A 102 6.82 9.10 -6.59
CA ARG A 102 6.50 10.51 -6.33
C ARG A 102 5.03 10.66 -5.99
N ILE A 103 4.73 11.30 -4.87
CA ILE A 103 3.34 11.53 -4.45
C ILE A 103 2.76 12.72 -5.19
N THR A 104 1.65 12.52 -5.89
CA THR A 104 0.97 13.58 -6.65
C THR A 104 -0.32 14.05 -5.99
N ARG A 105 -1.01 13.18 -5.25
CA ARG A 105 -2.26 13.53 -4.52
C ARG A 105 -2.40 12.70 -3.25
N ARG A 106 -3.09 13.27 -2.26
CA ARG A 106 -3.47 12.60 -1.00
C ARG A 106 -4.98 12.49 -0.85
N GLY A 107 -5.40 11.50 -0.08
CA GLY A 107 -6.76 11.23 0.34
C GLY A 107 -6.76 10.17 1.44
N HIS A 108 -7.93 9.64 1.72
CA HIS A 108 -8.16 8.69 2.79
C HIS A 108 -9.09 7.58 2.31
N LEU A 109 -8.83 6.36 2.77
CA LEU A 109 -9.86 5.35 2.86
C LEU A 109 -10.53 5.50 4.23
N VAL A 110 -11.83 5.74 4.24
CA VAL A 110 -12.62 5.93 5.45
C VAL A 110 -13.68 4.84 5.57
N GLN A 111 -14.12 4.59 6.78
CA GLN A 111 -15.19 3.64 7.06
C GLN A 111 -16.00 4.17 8.25
N ARG A 112 -17.30 3.86 8.27
CA ARG A 112 -18.18 4.32 9.35
C ARG A 112 -17.77 3.70 10.68
N GLU A 113 -17.58 4.54 11.68
CA GLU A 113 -17.27 4.13 13.05
C GLU A 113 -18.54 3.83 13.84
N VAL A 114 -18.45 2.80 14.67
CA VAL A 114 -19.40 2.45 15.71
C VAL A 114 -18.65 2.54 17.03
N LEU A 115 -18.99 3.57 17.82
CA LEU A 115 -18.32 3.85 19.07
C LEU A 115 -19.05 3.14 20.21
N THR A 116 -18.37 2.19 20.85
CA THR A 116 -18.86 1.49 22.03
C THR A 116 -18.19 2.09 23.28
N PRO A 117 -18.94 2.70 24.21
CA PRO A 117 -18.36 3.26 25.43
C PRO A 117 -17.57 2.20 26.22
N THR A 118 -16.41 2.58 26.74
CA THR A 118 -15.61 1.72 27.62
C THR A 118 -15.91 2.01 29.09
N ARG A 119 -15.27 1.26 30.00
CA ARG A 119 -15.31 1.53 31.45
C ARG A 119 -14.64 2.85 31.86
N HIS A 120 -13.88 3.49 30.97
CA HIS A 120 -13.21 4.76 31.22
C HIS A 120 -14.01 5.88 30.55
N GLU A 121 -14.42 6.89 31.33
CA GLU A 121 -15.26 7.98 30.84
C GLU A 121 -14.57 8.75 29.70
N GLY A 122 -15.31 8.99 28.61
CA GLY A 122 -14.79 9.65 27.41
C GLY A 122 -14.00 8.75 26.47
N TRP A 123 -13.77 7.47 26.82
CA TRP A 123 -13.05 6.52 25.98
C TRP A 123 -14.03 5.53 25.33
N PHE A 124 -13.84 5.29 24.05
CA PHE A 124 -14.67 4.41 23.23
C PHE A 124 -13.80 3.35 22.57
N SER A 125 -14.29 2.10 22.54
CA SER A 125 -13.84 1.13 21.56
C SER A 125 -14.44 1.49 20.21
N VAL A 126 -13.65 1.40 19.16
CA VAL A 126 -14.07 1.73 17.79
C VAL A 126 -14.21 0.42 17.02
N ASP A 127 -15.44 0.10 16.65
CA ASP A 127 -15.74 -0.89 15.63
C ASP A 127 -16.03 -0.19 14.31
N TYR A 128 -15.90 -0.92 13.20
CA TYR A 128 -16.19 -0.37 11.87
C TYR A 128 -17.35 -1.10 11.20
N SER A 129 -18.15 -0.36 10.44
CA SER A 129 -19.33 -0.90 9.75
C SER A 129 -19.46 -0.36 8.33
N GLY A 130 -20.08 -1.15 7.45
CA GLY A 130 -20.31 -0.77 6.05
C GLY A 130 -19.04 -0.82 5.18
N PRO A 131 -19.14 -0.41 3.91
CA PRO A 131 -18.02 -0.47 2.98
C PRO A 131 -16.93 0.56 3.31
N VAL A 132 -15.70 0.26 2.89
CA VAL A 132 -14.61 1.24 2.86
C VAL A 132 -14.81 2.17 1.66
N GLU A 133 -14.67 3.47 1.89
CA GLU A 133 -14.89 4.52 0.90
C GLU A 133 -13.65 5.39 0.70
N TYR A 134 -13.37 5.79 -0.54
CA TYR A 134 -12.35 6.79 -0.82
C TYR A 134 -12.89 8.20 -0.60
N ARG A 135 -12.11 9.06 0.07
CA ARG A 135 -12.36 10.49 0.21
C ARG A 135 -11.08 11.27 -0.15
N PRO A 136 -11.18 12.37 -0.90
CA PRO A 136 -10.05 13.29 -1.09
C PRO A 136 -9.52 13.83 0.25
N ALA A 137 -8.28 14.31 0.27
CA ALA A 137 -7.71 14.93 1.46
C ALA A 137 -8.57 16.12 1.93
N GLY A 138 -8.82 16.19 3.23
CA GLY A 138 -9.70 17.18 3.84
C GLY A 138 -10.26 16.69 5.17
N GLN A 139 -11.23 17.44 5.70
CA GLN A 139 -11.88 17.04 6.94
C GLN A 139 -12.73 15.78 6.72
N VAL A 140 -12.47 14.74 7.51
CA VAL A 140 -13.32 13.55 7.57
C VAL A 140 -14.58 13.87 8.34
N GLU A 141 -15.74 13.51 7.78
CA GLU A 141 -17.03 13.74 8.41
C GLU A 141 -17.13 12.98 9.75
N ARG A 142 -17.81 13.59 10.72
CA ARG A 142 -18.06 12.95 12.01
C ARG A 142 -18.78 11.61 11.83
N GLY A 143 -18.28 10.58 12.50
CA GLY A 143 -18.83 9.21 12.40
C GLY A 143 -18.13 8.35 11.34
N PHE A 144 -17.09 8.88 10.68
CA PHE A 144 -16.16 8.10 9.87
C PHE A 144 -14.76 8.16 10.46
N GLY A 145 -14.10 7.01 10.43
CA GLY A 145 -12.70 6.82 10.82
C GLY A 145 -11.85 6.57 9.59
N ILE A 146 -10.62 7.06 9.63
CA ILE A 146 -9.64 6.75 8.58
C ILE A 146 -9.16 5.32 8.82
N ARG A 147 -9.14 4.50 7.78
CA ARG A 147 -8.54 3.16 7.76
C ARG A 147 -7.14 3.17 7.16
N TRP A 148 -6.94 3.97 6.12
CA TRP A 148 -5.66 4.14 5.42
C TRP A 148 -5.53 5.56 4.87
N ASN A 149 -4.30 6.06 4.80
CA ASN A 149 -3.98 7.16 3.89
C ASN A 149 -3.93 6.62 2.46
N ALA A 150 -4.56 7.32 1.52
CA ALA A 150 -4.58 6.96 0.12
C ALA A 150 -3.77 7.96 -0.69
N LEU A 151 -2.76 7.48 -1.39
CA LEU A 151 -1.81 8.29 -2.15
C LEU A 151 -1.91 7.94 -3.64
N THR A 152 -2.13 8.95 -4.48
CA THR A 152 -1.84 8.83 -5.91
C THR A 152 -0.34 9.05 -6.10
N VAL A 153 0.30 8.12 -6.79
CA VAL A 153 1.74 8.13 -6.99
C VAL A 153 2.09 7.94 -8.47
N GLU A 154 3.21 8.52 -8.86
CA GLU A 154 3.88 8.22 -10.11
C GLU A 154 5.13 7.40 -9.83
N LEU A 155 5.38 6.38 -10.64
CA LEU A 155 6.60 5.58 -10.52
C LEU A 155 7.76 6.38 -11.13
N GLY A 156 8.87 6.43 -10.41
CA GLY A 156 10.08 7.12 -10.81
C GLY A 156 11.27 6.17 -10.82
N ARG A 157 12.18 6.41 -11.76
CA ARG A 157 13.50 5.78 -11.75
C ARG A 157 14.35 6.42 -10.64
N ILE A 158 15.10 5.63 -9.89
CA ILE A 158 16.14 6.18 -9.00
C ILE A 158 17.18 6.89 -9.88
N PRO A 159 17.40 8.21 -9.73
CA PRO A 159 18.49 8.88 -10.42
C PRO A 159 19.81 8.37 -9.82
N GLY A 160 20.55 7.51 -10.54
CA GLY A 160 21.88 7.08 -10.10
C GLY A 160 22.30 5.63 -10.36
N HIS A 161 21.46 4.77 -10.95
CA HIS A 161 21.92 3.48 -11.48
C HIS A 161 22.13 3.58 -13.00
N GLN A 162 23.24 4.21 -13.38
CA GLN A 162 23.91 3.88 -14.64
C GLN A 162 24.55 2.51 -14.44
N ILE A 163 24.02 1.49 -15.11
CA ILE A 163 24.73 0.22 -15.28
C ILE A 163 25.92 0.56 -16.20
N ALA A 164 27.13 0.46 -15.65
CA ALA A 164 28.37 0.48 -16.40
C ALA A 164 28.55 -0.84 -17.18
#